data_AF-A0A1P8AU91-F1
#
_entry.id   AF-A0A1P8AU91-F1
#
_cell.length_a   1.000
_cell.length_b   1.000
_cell.length_c   1.000
_cell.angle_alpha   90.00
_cell.angle_beta   90.00
_cell.angle_gamma   90.00
#
_symmetry.space_group_name_H-M   'P 1'
#
loop_
_entity.id
_entity.type
_entity.pdbx_description
1 polymer ?
#
loop_
_entity_poly.entity_id
_entity_poly.type
_entity_poly.pdbx_seq_one_letter_code
_entity_poly.pdbx_strand_id
1 'polypeptide(L)'
;MNVKSFLEVRSRLRDFMRSESVVIFGELTGESMVAKLSVLEFFARAFALLGDMESCLAMRYEALNLRQLKSPSCLWLGVSHSEWTKFAVQSMENGFPSIAGKASENALLSLKKDSLIEPKSEDNSDILDAAEKVRRLRDSAASLTSSHSGIFIYIVSSLKFAVCNRLLTTF
;
A
#
# COMPACT_ATOMS: atom_id res chain seq x y z
N MET A 1 -11.20 32.73 12.50
CA MET A 1 -10.38 31.58 12.93
C MET A 1 -8.92 31.92 12.64
N ASN A 2 -8.00 31.84 13.61
CA ASN A 2 -6.59 32.13 13.35
C ASN A 2 -5.86 30.87 12.84
N VAL A 3 -4.76 31.03 12.10
CA VAL A 3 -4.01 29.91 11.49
C VAL A 3 -3.54 28.89 12.54
N LYS A 4 -3.13 29.33 13.73
CA LYS A 4 -2.69 28.43 14.82
C LYS A 4 -3.83 27.52 15.29
N SER A 5 -5.03 28.06 15.50
CA SER A 5 -6.21 27.29 15.91
C SER A 5 -6.64 26.26 14.85
N PHE A 6 -6.52 26.61 13.57
CA PHE A 6 -6.81 25.67 12.48
C PHE A 6 -5.79 24.53 12.41
N LEU A 7 -4.49 24.84 12.52
CA LEU A 7 -3.43 23.83 12.51
C LEU A 7 -3.54 22.87 13.70
N GLU A 8 -3.92 23.39 14.87
CA GLU A 8 -4.17 22.58 16.06
C GLU A 8 -5.35 21.62 15.87
N VAL A 9 -6.50 22.13 15.38
CA VAL A 9 -7.66 21.29 15.06
C VAL A 9 -7.31 20.22 14.04
N ARG A 10 -6.58 20.59 12.98
CA ARG A 10 -6.12 19.64 11.95
C ARG A 10 -5.20 18.57 12.54
N SER A 11 -4.29 18.92 13.44
CA SER A 11 -3.43 17.94 14.09
C SER A 11 -4.22 16.97 14.97
N ARG A 12 -5.13 17.49 15.82
CA ARG A 12 -5.96 16.65 16.69
C ARG A 12 -6.86 15.71 15.88
N LEU A 13 -7.46 16.22 14.80
CA LEU A 13 -8.27 15.42 13.89
C LEU A 13 -7.43 14.33 13.21
N ARG A 14 -6.20 14.64 12.78
CA ARG A 14 -5.29 13.64 12.22
C ARG A 14 -4.95 12.54 13.21
N ASP A 15 -4.64 12.89 14.46
CA ASP A 15 -4.30 11.90 15.49
C ASP A 15 -5.51 11.02 15.85
N PHE A 16 -6.71 11.62 15.93
CA PHE A 16 -7.97 10.88 16.07
C PHE A 16 -8.23 9.94 14.88
N MET A 17 -8.08 10.42 13.65
CA MET A 17 -8.28 9.58 12.45
C MET A 17 -7.29 8.42 12.40
N ARG A 18 -6.04 8.62 12.85
CA ARG A 18 -5.06 7.53 12.97
C ARG A 18 -5.53 6.47 13.97
N SER A 19 -5.98 6.86 15.17
CA SER A 19 -6.46 5.90 16.16
C SER A 19 -7.70 5.15 15.70
N GLU A 20 -8.69 5.86 15.17
CA GLU A 20 -9.94 5.25 14.70
C GLU A 20 -9.73 4.32 13.52
N SER A 21 -8.81 4.67 12.61
CA SER A 21 -8.52 3.82 11.46
C SER A 21 -8.09 2.41 11.91
N VAL A 22 -7.22 2.31 12.94
CA VAL A 22 -6.76 1.03 13.47
C VAL A 22 -7.91 0.21 14.04
N VAL A 23 -8.82 0.85 14.79
CA VAL A 23 -9.99 0.18 15.38
C VAL A 23 -10.91 -0.35 14.29
N ILE A 24 -11.31 0.53 13.35
CA ILE A 24 -12.23 0.18 12.25
C ILE A 24 -11.66 -0.97 11.42
N PHE A 25 -10.36 -0.97 11.11
CA PHE A 25 -9.76 -2.07 10.34
C PHE A 25 -9.79 -3.42 11.06
N GLY A 26 -9.73 -3.44 12.40
CA GLY A 26 -9.94 -4.67 13.17
C GLY A 26 -11.35 -5.23 13.00
N GLU A 27 -12.35 -4.36 12.87
CA GLU A 27 -13.76 -4.72 12.74
C GLU A 27 -14.13 -5.21 11.34
N LEU A 28 -13.34 -4.87 10.31
CA LEU A 28 -13.65 -5.26 8.92
C LEU A 28 -13.52 -6.76 8.64
N THR A 29 -13.08 -7.61 9.57
CA THR A 29 -12.73 -9.02 9.30
C THR A 29 -13.84 -9.79 8.56
N GLY A 30 -15.12 -9.57 8.90
CA GLY A 30 -16.28 -10.22 8.27
C GLY A 30 -16.87 -9.50 7.04
N GLU A 31 -16.38 -8.31 6.72
CA GLU A 31 -16.99 -7.46 5.70
C GLU A 31 -16.66 -7.89 4.27
N SER A 32 -17.54 -7.48 3.34
CA SER A 32 -17.33 -7.68 1.92
C SER A 32 -16.06 -6.99 1.42
N MET A 33 -15.50 -7.49 0.32
CA MET A 33 -14.32 -6.90 -0.30
C MET A 33 -14.55 -5.44 -0.73
N VAL A 34 -15.74 -5.16 -1.27
CA VAL A 34 -16.13 -3.81 -1.67
C VAL A 34 -16.13 -2.88 -0.45
N ALA A 35 -16.75 -3.29 0.66
CA ALA A 35 -16.76 -2.52 1.90
C ALA A 35 -15.33 -2.25 2.42
N LYS A 36 -14.48 -3.26 2.46
CA LYS A 36 -13.08 -3.13 2.87
C LYS A 36 -12.31 -2.11 2.03
N LEU A 37 -12.45 -2.19 0.71
CA LEU A 37 -11.79 -1.27 -0.23
C LEU A 37 -12.35 0.15 -0.12
N SER A 38 -13.67 0.30 0.05
CA SER A 38 -14.29 1.61 0.27
C SER A 38 -13.80 2.28 1.56
N VAL A 39 -13.62 1.53 2.64
CA VAL A 39 -13.08 2.06 3.90
C VAL A 39 -11.61 2.49 3.73
N LEU A 40 -10.77 1.66 3.10
CA LEU A 40 -9.38 2.03 2.80
C LEU A 40 -9.30 3.29 1.93
N GLU A 41 -10.15 3.40 0.91
CA GLU A 41 -10.22 4.57 0.04
C GLU A 41 -10.68 5.83 0.78
N PHE A 42 -11.69 5.70 1.65
CA PHE A 42 -12.15 6.79 2.51
C PHE A 42 -11.01 7.34 3.37
N PHE A 43 -10.30 6.46 4.09
CA PHE A 43 -9.19 6.88 4.95
C PHE A 43 -8.03 7.45 4.15
N ALA A 44 -7.67 6.87 3.00
CA ALA A 44 -6.64 7.42 2.12
C ALA A 44 -6.95 8.88 1.74
N ARG A 45 -8.18 9.15 1.29
CA ARG A 45 -8.63 10.50 0.92
C ARG A 45 -8.66 11.43 2.14
N ALA A 46 -9.13 10.95 3.29
CA ALA A 46 -9.16 11.75 4.51
C ALA A 46 -7.75 12.15 4.98
N PHE A 47 -6.79 11.23 4.98
CA PHE A 47 -5.41 11.52 5.34
C PHE A 47 -4.73 12.48 4.35
N ALA A 48 -5.01 12.34 3.05
CA ALA A 48 -4.55 13.31 2.05
C ALA A 48 -5.05 14.73 2.36
N LEU A 49 -6.33 14.88 2.71
CA LEU A 49 -6.93 16.18 3.07
C LEU A 49 -6.33 16.76 4.37
N LEU A 50 -5.95 15.89 5.31
CA LEU A 50 -5.31 16.29 6.58
C LEU A 50 -3.82 16.58 6.43
N GLY A 51 -3.23 16.35 5.25
CA GLY A 51 -1.81 16.49 4.99
C GLY A 51 -0.96 15.40 5.65
N ASP A 52 -1.56 14.25 5.93
CA ASP A 52 -0.90 13.07 6.49
C ASP A 52 -0.54 12.08 5.39
N MET A 53 0.50 12.41 4.63
CA MET A 53 0.83 11.66 3.43
C MET A 53 1.31 10.23 3.72
N GLU A 54 1.94 10.00 4.88
CA GLU A 54 2.37 8.65 5.30
C GLU A 54 1.16 7.73 5.45
N SER A 55 0.17 8.15 6.24
CA SER A 55 -1.07 7.38 6.44
C SER A 55 -1.86 7.23 5.15
N CYS A 56 -1.93 8.28 4.31
CA CYS A 56 -2.56 8.20 2.99
C CYS A 56 -1.95 7.10 2.12
N LEU A 57 -0.62 7.10 1.98
CA LEU A 57 0.09 6.09 1.20
C LEU A 57 -0.03 4.70 1.83
N ALA A 58 0.00 4.59 3.16
CA ALA A 58 -0.22 3.32 3.85
C ALA A 58 -1.60 2.72 3.52
N MET A 59 -2.66 3.52 3.55
CA MET A 59 -4.02 3.06 3.19
C MET A 59 -4.11 2.59 1.74
N ARG A 60 -3.47 3.31 0.81
CA ARG A 60 -3.42 2.93 -0.61
C ARG A 60 -2.62 1.66 -0.84
N TYR A 61 -1.49 1.50 -0.14
CA TYR A 61 -0.68 0.28 -0.18
C TYR A 61 -1.48 -0.94 0.28
N GLU A 62 -2.24 -0.82 1.37
CA GLU A 62 -3.06 -1.93 1.86
C GLU A 62 -4.26 -2.23 0.94
N ALA A 63 -4.84 -1.23 0.29
CA ALA A 63 -5.86 -1.46 -0.74
C ALA A 63 -5.31 -2.26 -1.94
N LEU A 64 -4.05 -2.02 -2.33
CA LEU A 64 -3.36 -2.79 -3.35
C LEU A 64 -3.08 -4.23 -2.88
N ASN A 65 -2.59 -4.43 -1.65
CA ASN A 65 -2.37 -5.77 -1.09
C ASN A 65 -3.66 -6.58 -1.02
N LEU A 66 -4.75 -5.97 -0.54
CA LEU A 66 -6.03 -6.66 -0.35
C LEU A 66 -6.61 -7.11 -1.69
N ARG A 67 -6.50 -6.26 -2.73
CA ARG A 67 -6.84 -6.61 -4.11
C ARG A 67 -5.98 -7.78 -4.61
N GLN A 68 -4.66 -7.69 -4.46
CA GLN A 68 -3.73 -8.73 -4.91
C GLN A 68 -3.98 -10.10 -4.25
N LEU A 69 -4.30 -10.13 -2.94
CA LEU A 69 -4.61 -11.37 -2.21
C LEU A 69 -5.86 -12.08 -2.76
N LYS A 70 -6.84 -11.32 -3.28
CA LYS A 70 -8.11 -11.85 -3.79
C LYS A 70 -8.17 -12.00 -5.30
N SER A 71 -7.15 -11.53 -6.01
CA SER A 71 -7.00 -11.69 -7.46
C SER A 71 -7.22 -13.12 -7.97
N PRO A 72 -6.78 -14.21 -7.30
CA PRO A 72 -7.05 -15.57 -7.77
C PRO A 72 -8.54 -15.94 -7.81
N SER A 73 -9.36 -15.35 -6.93
CA SER A 73 -10.80 -15.55 -6.86
C SER A 73 -11.61 -14.51 -7.64
N CYS A 74 -10.99 -13.41 -8.06
CA CYS A 74 -11.65 -12.27 -8.70
C CYS A 74 -10.67 -11.51 -9.62
N LEU A 75 -10.72 -11.77 -10.92
CA LEU A 75 -9.78 -11.21 -11.90
C LEU A 75 -9.80 -9.66 -11.96
N TRP A 76 -10.96 -9.03 -11.77
CA TRP A 76 -11.10 -7.56 -11.70
C TRP A 76 -10.37 -6.89 -10.52
N LEU A 77 -9.96 -7.65 -9.51
CA LEU A 77 -9.13 -7.17 -8.39
C LEU A 77 -7.64 -7.42 -8.64
N GLY A 78 -7.24 -7.84 -9.84
CA GLY A 78 -5.84 -7.94 -10.21
C GLY A 78 -5.12 -6.59 -10.05
N VAL A 79 -3.94 -6.62 -9.47
CA VAL A 79 -3.04 -5.46 -9.40
C VAL A 79 -1.85 -5.77 -10.31
N SER A 80 -1.69 -4.98 -11.36
CA SER A 80 -0.60 -5.18 -12.33
C SER A 80 0.74 -4.71 -11.76
N HIS A 81 1.84 -5.18 -12.35
CA HIS A 81 3.16 -4.65 -12.01
C HIS A 81 3.26 -3.14 -12.28
N SER A 82 2.59 -2.64 -13.32
CA SER A 82 2.60 -1.22 -13.69
C SER A 82 1.87 -0.36 -12.65
N GLU A 83 0.79 -0.85 -12.06
CA GLU A 83 0.08 -0.18 -10.96
C GLU A 83 0.97 -0.10 -9.71
N TRP A 84 1.62 -1.21 -9.33
CA TRP A 84 2.59 -1.22 -8.23
C TRP A 84 3.78 -0.30 -8.47
N THR A 85 4.32 -0.28 -9.69
CA THR A 85 5.45 0.58 -10.07
C THR A 85 5.06 2.06 -9.97
N LYS A 86 3.89 2.43 -10.50
CA LYS A 86 3.37 3.79 -10.39
C LYS A 86 3.21 4.21 -8.93
N PHE A 87 2.68 3.33 -8.10
CA PHE A 87 2.53 3.59 -6.66
C PHE A 87 3.88 3.75 -5.95
N ALA A 88 4.89 2.93 -6.32
CA ALA A 88 6.24 3.02 -5.78
C ALA A 88 6.91 4.36 -6.14
N VAL A 89 6.81 4.79 -7.40
CA VAL A 89 7.33 6.09 -7.87
C VAL A 89 6.67 7.24 -7.10
N GLN A 90 5.33 7.23 -7.00
CA GLN A 90 4.60 8.25 -6.24
C GLN A 90 5.03 8.27 -4.77
N SER A 91 5.22 7.10 -4.15
CA SER A 91 5.68 7.02 -2.76
C SER A 91 7.07 7.61 -2.58
N MET A 92 7.98 7.39 -3.55
CA MET A 92 9.32 7.96 -3.55
C MET A 92 9.27 9.49 -3.71
N GLU A 93 8.50 9.99 -4.67
CA GLU A 93 8.32 11.44 -4.92
C GLU A 93 7.74 12.17 -3.71
N ASN A 94 6.93 11.49 -2.90
CA ASN A 94 6.38 12.02 -1.66
C ASN A 94 7.32 11.87 -0.45
N GLY A 95 8.53 11.34 -0.62
CA GLY A 95 9.54 11.21 0.43
C GLY A 95 9.37 10.00 1.35
N PHE A 96 8.66 8.96 0.91
CA PHE A 96 8.42 7.74 1.69
C PHE A 96 9.13 6.52 1.08
N PRO A 97 10.47 6.45 1.15
CA PRO A 97 11.26 5.38 0.52
C PRO A 97 10.93 4.00 1.09
N SER A 98 10.59 3.88 2.39
CA SER A 98 10.18 2.60 2.98
C SER A 98 8.90 2.02 2.33
N ILE A 99 7.93 2.88 1.98
CA ILE A 99 6.70 2.49 1.28
C ILE A 99 7.02 2.15 -0.18
N ALA A 100 7.84 2.98 -0.83
CA ALA A 100 8.28 2.77 -2.20
C ALA A 100 9.03 1.44 -2.37
N GLY A 101 9.85 1.05 -1.40
CA GLY A 101 10.58 -0.23 -1.40
C GLY A 101 9.63 -1.43 -1.40
N LYS A 102 8.67 -1.48 -0.47
CA LYS A 102 7.67 -2.56 -0.41
C LYS A 102 6.82 -2.63 -1.68
N ALA A 103 6.40 -1.48 -2.21
CA ALA A 103 5.65 -1.44 -3.46
C ALA A 103 6.47 -1.95 -4.66
N SER A 104 7.77 -1.65 -4.69
CA SER A 104 8.68 -2.16 -5.71
C SER A 104 8.86 -3.68 -5.61
N GLU A 105 8.90 -4.25 -4.40
CA GLU A 105 8.91 -5.70 -4.20
C GLU A 105 7.66 -6.36 -4.77
N ASN A 106 6.47 -5.82 -4.48
CA ASN A 106 5.21 -6.32 -5.04
C ASN A 106 5.15 -6.19 -6.58
N ALA A 107 5.72 -5.12 -7.15
CA ALA A 107 5.82 -4.96 -8.60
C ALA A 107 6.67 -6.08 -9.23
N LEU A 108 7.81 -6.43 -8.62
CA LEU A 108 8.67 -7.54 -9.08
C LEU A 108 7.99 -8.89 -8.95
N LEU A 109 7.24 -9.12 -7.87
CA LEU A 109 6.45 -10.35 -7.70
C LEU A 109 5.37 -10.47 -8.77
N SER A 110 4.74 -9.35 -9.13
CA SER A 110 3.71 -9.32 -10.18
C SER A 110 4.30 -9.62 -11.55
N LEU A 111 5.47 -9.03 -11.90
CA LEU A 111 6.20 -9.34 -13.14
C LEU A 111 6.55 -10.83 -13.26
N LYS A 112 7.00 -11.45 -12.16
CA LYS A 112 7.30 -12.89 -12.14
C LYS A 112 6.04 -13.73 -12.41
N LYS A 113 4.91 -13.35 -11.82
CA LYS A 113 3.63 -14.05 -12.04
C LYS A 113 3.18 -13.95 -13.49
N ASP A 114 3.30 -12.77 -14.10
CA ASP A 114 2.93 -12.54 -15.50
C ASP A 114 3.79 -13.40 -16.45
N SER A 115 5.11 -13.50 -16.21
CA SER A 115 6.03 -14.32 -17.00
C SER A 115 5.78 -15.84 -16.95
N LEU A 116 5.06 -16.33 -15.93
CA LEU A 116 4.73 -17.76 -15.79
C LEU A 116 3.43 -18.14 -16.51
N ILE A 117 2.59 -17.16 -16.85
CA ILE A 117 1.28 -17.38 -17.48
C ILE A 117 1.39 -17.37 -19.01
N GLU A 118 2.36 -16.63 -19.57
CA GLU A 118 2.58 -16.54 -21.02
C GLU A 118 4.00 -16.95 -21.44
N PRO A 119 4.21 -18.19 -21.87
CA PRO A 119 5.45 -18.58 -22.52
C PRO A 119 5.31 -18.37 -24.04
N LYS A 120 5.62 -17.17 -24.57
CA LYS A 120 6.19 -16.98 -25.93
C LYS A 120 6.41 -15.51 -26.37
N SER A 121 7.59 -15.34 -26.98
CA SER A 121 8.04 -14.34 -27.98
C SER A 121 8.08 -12.84 -27.66
N GLU A 122 9.22 -12.22 -27.99
CA GLU A 122 9.53 -10.78 -28.17
C GLU A 122 9.27 -9.79 -26.99
N ASP A 123 8.25 -10.01 -26.15
CA ASP A 123 7.89 -9.15 -24.99
C ASP A 123 8.84 -9.31 -23.78
N ASN A 124 9.76 -10.27 -23.81
CA ASN A 124 10.71 -10.47 -22.73
C ASN A 124 11.65 -9.27 -22.52
N SER A 125 11.96 -8.51 -23.57
CA SER A 125 12.83 -7.32 -23.49
C SER A 125 12.18 -6.22 -22.64
N ASP A 126 10.89 -5.95 -22.86
CA ASP A 126 10.17 -4.88 -22.17
C ASP A 126 9.88 -5.24 -20.72
N ILE A 127 9.60 -6.52 -20.44
CA ILE A 127 9.47 -7.06 -19.08
C ILE A 127 10.82 -6.99 -18.33
N LEU A 128 11.93 -7.29 -19.00
CA LEU A 128 13.29 -7.17 -18.45
C LEU A 128 13.64 -5.71 -18.11
N ASP A 129 13.32 -4.76 -19.01
CA ASP A 129 13.52 -3.32 -18.78
C ASP A 129 12.63 -2.79 -17.64
N ALA A 130 11.36 -3.20 -17.58
CA ALA A 130 10.47 -2.88 -16.47
C ALA A 130 11.00 -3.43 -15.14
N ALA A 131 11.46 -4.68 -15.12
CA ALA A 131 12.05 -5.30 -13.93
C ALA A 131 13.34 -4.59 -13.48
N GLU A 132 14.18 -4.14 -14.42
CA GLU A 132 15.38 -3.36 -14.15
C GLU A 132 15.04 -2.01 -13.50
N LYS A 133 14.10 -1.26 -14.08
CA LYS A 133 13.62 0.01 -13.53
C LYS A 133 13.08 -0.15 -12.11
N VAL A 134 12.27 -1.18 -11.87
CA VAL A 134 11.73 -1.48 -10.54
C VAL A 134 12.84 -1.87 -9.55
N ARG A 135 13.83 -2.66 -9.97
CA ARG A 135 14.99 -3.01 -9.12
C ARG A 135 15.78 -1.77 -8.71
N ARG A 136 16.09 -0.88 -9.65
CA ARG A 136 16.78 0.40 -9.36
C ARG A 136 15.99 1.27 -8.37
N LEU A 137 14.66 1.33 -8.53
CA LEU A 137 13.79 2.06 -7.61
C LEU A 137 13.83 1.46 -6.19
N ARG A 138 13.75 0.14 -6.08
CA ARG A 138 13.88 -0.58 -4.79
C ARG A 138 15.24 -0.34 -4.15
N ASP A 139 16.31 -0.42 -4.91
CA ASP A 139 17.67 -0.26 -4.38
C ASP A 139 17.91 1.18 -3.92
N SER A 140 17.36 2.16 -4.65
CA SER A 140 17.33 3.56 -4.24
C SER A 140 16.50 3.76 -2.96
N ALA A 141 15.34 3.11 -2.86
CA ALA A 141 14.49 3.13 -1.67
C ALA A 141 15.21 2.54 -0.45
N ALA A 142 15.92 1.43 -0.63
CA ALA A 142 16.72 0.81 0.42
C ALA A 142 17.83 1.74 0.90
N SER A 143 18.54 2.41 -0.02
CA SER A 143 19.60 3.38 0.32
C SER A 143 19.07 4.61 1.08
N LEU A 144 17.84 5.04 0.81
CA LEU A 144 17.22 6.23 1.42
C LEU A 144 16.42 5.92 2.69
N THR A 145 16.17 4.65 2.97
CA THR A 145 15.48 4.24 4.19
C THR A 145 16.45 4.34 5.38
N SER A 146 16.45 5.48 6.06
CA SER A 146 17.06 5.60 7.40
C SER A 146 16.24 4.80 8.43
N SER A 147 16.86 4.39 9.53
CA SER A 147 16.30 3.50 10.58
C SER A 147 15.04 3.99 11.31
N HIS A 148 14.37 5.05 10.85
CA HIS A 148 13.24 5.72 11.52
C HIS A 148 11.88 5.52 10.79
N SER A 149 11.47 4.26 10.55
CA SER A 149 10.14 3.94 9.98
C SER A 149 9.20 3.28 11.02
N GLY A 150 9.15 3.84 12.24
CA GLY A 150 8.40 3.23 13.35
C GLY A 150 6.88 3.23 13.17
N ILE A 151 6.31 4.22 12.48
CA ILE A 151 4.85 4.42 12.36
C ILE A 151 4.27 3.59 11.22
N PHE A 152 4.92 3.56 10.05
CA PHE A 152 4.54 2.67 8.94
C PHE A 152 4.61 1.18 9.34
N ILE A 153 5.59 0.78 10.16
CA ILE A 153 5.59 -0.58 10.71
C ILE A 153 4.32 -0.84 11.51
N TYR A 154 3.88 0.10 12.37
CA TYR A 154 2.73 -0.10 13.26
C TYR A 154 1.38 -0.21 12.55
N ILE A 155 1.13 0.62 11.52
CA ILE A 155 -0.13 0.56 10.76
C ILE A 155 -0.18 -0.71 9.89
N VAL A 156 0.91 -1.00 9.17
CA VAL A 156 1.02 -2.21 8.33
C VAL A 156 1.06 -3.48 9.17
N SER A 157 1.72 -3.48 10.33
CA SER A 157 1.75 -4.63 11.24
C SER A 157 0.40 -4.86 11.90
N SER A 158 -0.32 -3.80 12.30
CA SER A 158 -1.68 -3.92 12.85
C SER A 158 -2.68 -4.43 11.81
N LEU A 159 -2.57 -3.97 10.56
CA LEU A 159 -3.36 -4.47 9.43
C LEU A 159 -2.99 -5.91 9.05
N LYS A 160 -1.69 -6.25 9.02
CA LYS A 160 -1.24 -7.64 8.86
C LYS A 160 -1.69 -8.53 10.01
N PHE A 161 -1.72 -8.06 11.25
CA PHE A 161 -2.20 -8.86 12.39
C PHE A 161 -3.70 -9.14 12.28
N ALA A 162 -4.50 -8.16 11.84
CA ALA A 162 -5.93 -8.35 11.57
C ALA A 162 -6.20 -9.31 10.39
N VAL A 163 -5.40 -9.22 9.31
CA VAL A 163 -5.58 -10.03 8.10
C VAL A 163 -4.99 -11.45 8.23
N CYS A 164 -3.85 -11.61 8.92
CA CYS A 164 -3.12 -12.88 9.01
C CYS A 164 -3.64 -13.80 10.13
N ASN A 165 -4.21 -13.27 11.23
CA ASN A 165 -4.75 -14.10 12.31
C ASN A 165 -5.97 -14.97 11.94
N ARG A 166 -6.50 -14.87 10.72
CA ARG A 166 -7.60 -15.75 10.26
C ARG A 166 -7.40 -16.48 8.93
N LEU A 167 -6.22 -16.39 8.32
CA LEU A 167 -5.87 -17.37 7.26
C LEU A 167 -5.35 -18.68 7.85
N LEU A 168 -5.03 -18.72 9.15
CA LEU A 168 -4.61 -19.92 9.88
C LEU A 168 -5.72 -20.55 10.74
N THR A 169 -6.93 -19.97 10.79
CA THR A 169 -8.07 -20.52 11.55
C THR A 169 -9.21 -21.06 10.68
N THR A 170 -9.00 -21.17 9.37
CA THR A 170 -9.86 -21.95 8.48
C THR A 170 -9.01 -22.94 7.69
N PHE A 171 -8.64 -24.03 8.37
CA PHE A 171 -8.61 -25.35 7.74
C PHE A 171 -10.03 -25.91 7.72
#